data_AF-A0A847JPE0-F1
#
_entry.id   AF-A0A847JPE0-F1
#
_cell.length_a   1.000
_cell.length_b   1.000
_cell.length_c   1.000
_cell.angle_alpha   90.00
_cell.angle_beta   90.00
_cell.angle_gamma   90.00
#
_symmetry.space_group_name_H-M   'P 1'
#
loop_
_entity.id
_entity.type
_entity.pdbx_description
1 polymer ?
#
loop_
_entity_poly.entity_id
_entity_poly.type
_entity_poly.pdbx_seq_one_letter_code
_entity_poly.pdbx_strand_id
1 'polypeptide(L)' 'MRWVLRRKHYSLRTERSYLFWIRNYVGFHNMRHPRGMGKHEIESFLTHLAVDRKNV' A
#
# COMPACT_ATOMS: atom_id res chain seq x y z
N MET A 1 5.42 -3.39 10.98
CA MET A 1 4.56 -4.09 10.01
C MET A 1 4.97 -5.54 9.74
N ARG A 2 6.24 -5.86 9.40
CA ARG A 2 6.71 -7.24 9.15
C ARG A 2 6.34 -8.25 10.23
N TRP A 3 6.61 -7.92 11.49
CA TRP A 3 6.27 -8.76 12.65
C TRP A 3 4.78 -9.12 12.73
N VAL A 4 3.89 -8.18 12.39
CA VAL A 4 2.43 -8.43 12.37
C VAL A 4 2.08 -9.46 11.30
N LEU A 5 2.69 -9.36 10.11
CA LEU A 5 2.42 -10.26 9.01
C LEU A 5 2.95 -11.67 9.29
N ARG A 6 4.16 -11.79 9.84
CA ARG A 6 4.76 -13.08 10.23
C ARG A 6 4.01 -13.76 11.37
N ARG A 7 3.57 -13.00 12.38
CA ARG A 7 2.70 -13.50 13.46
C ARG A 7 1.37 -14.06 12.96
N LYS A 8 0.85 -13.52 11.85
CA LYS A 8 -0.36 -14.01 11.19
C LYS A 8 -0.07 -15.16 10.21
N HIS A 9 1.15 -15.68 10.20
CA HIS A 9 1.59 -16.76 9.31
C HIS A 9 1.38 -16.47 7.82
N TYR A 10 1.41 -15.19 7.42
CA TYR A 10 1.42 -14.86 6.01
C TYR A 10 2.73 -15.31 5.35
N SER A 11 2.61 -15.77 4.10
CA SER A 11 3.79 -16.14 3.31
C SER A 11 4.74 -14.95 3.12
N LEU A 12 6.03 -15.24 2.90
CA LEU A 12 7.01 -14.20 2.56
C LEU A 12 6.64 -13.44 1.28
N ARG A 13 5.96 -14.10 0.34
CA ARG A 13 5.43 -13.46 -0.87
C ARG A 13 4.39 -12.41 -0.51
N THR A 14 3.42 -12.76 0.32
CA THR A 14 2.39 -11.83 0.82
C THR A 14 3.01 -10.69 1.61
N GLU A 15 3.99 -10.96 2.48
CA GLU A 15 4.73 -9.92 3.22
C GLU A 15 5.33 -8.89 2.26
N ARG A 16 6.04 -9.36 1.22
CA ARG A 16 6.66 -8.49 0.22
C ARG A 16 5.63 -7.65 -0.54
N SER A 17 4.55 -8.26 -1.01
CA SER A 17 3.47 -7.55 -1.72
C SER A 17 2.82 -6.48 -0.85
N TYR A 18 2.52 -6.78 0.42
CA TYR A 18 1.87 -5.83 1.32
C TYR A 18 2.81 -4.65 1.62
N LEU A 19 4.08 -4.93 1.91
CA LEU A 19 5.06 -3.87 2.14
C LEU A 19 5.28 -3.00 0.89
N PHE A 20 5.25 -3.59 -0.30
CA PHE A 20 5.33 -2.85 -1.55
C PHE A 20 4.17 -1.88 -1.68
N TRP A 21 2.93 -2.35 -1.56
CA TRP A 21 1.75 -1.49 -1.70
C TRP A 21 1.67 -0.41 -0.63
N ILE A 22 1.97 -0.74 0.63
CA ILE A 22 1.99 0.24 1.73
C ILE A 22 3.01 1.34 1.46
N ARG A 23 4.21 1.00 0.98
CA ARG A 23 5.24 2.02 0.65
C ARG A 23 4.83 2.91 -0.50
N ASN A 24 4.28 2.34 -1.58
CA ASN A 24 3.83 3.13 -2.73
C ASN A 24 2.66 4.04 -2.34
N TYR A 25 1.70 3.56 -1.57
CA TYR A 25 0.57 4.35 -1.07
C TYR A 25 1.02 5.53 -0.21
N VAL A 26 1.89 5.29 0.78
CA VAL A 26 2.42 6.35 1.65
C VAL A 26 3.30 7.32 0.87
N GLY A 27 4.09 6.83 -0.09
CA GLY A 27 4.93 7.65 -0.95
C GLY A 27 4.12 8.58 -1.87
N PHE A 28 3.06 8.06 -2.50
CA PHE A 28 2.14 8.83 -3.34
C PHE A 28 1.49 9.98 -2.56
N HIS A 29 1.16 9.75 -1.29
CA HIS A 29 0.58 10.76 -0.39
C HIS A 29 1.63 11.57 0.40
N ASN A 30 2.82 11.78 -0.16
CA ASN A 30 3.89 12.61 0.41
C ASN A 30 4.25 12.28 1.86
N MET A 31 4.31 10.98 2.18
CA MET A 31 4.62 10.48 3.52
C MET A 31 3.62 10.89 4.62
N ARG A 32 2.42 11.38 4.26
CA ARG A 32 1.36 11.63 5.23
C ARG A 32 0.98 10.32 5.94
N HIS A 33 0.66 10.41 7.22
CA HIS A 33 0.38 9.21 8.03
C HIS A 33 -1.00 8.61 7.66
N PRO A 34 -1.11 7.29 7.34
CA PRO A 34 -2.35 6.68 6.86
C PRO A 34 -3.55 6.74 7.80
N ARG A 35 -3.34 6.89 9.12
CA ARG A 35 -4.43 7.03 10.10
C ARG A 35 -5.31 8.26 9.84
N GLY A 36 -4.75 9.30 9.19
CA GLY A 36 -5.49 10.48 8.79
C GLY A 36 -5.98 10.45 7.35
N MET A 37 -5.93 9.30 6.68
CA MET A 37 -6.37 9.10 5.31
C MET A 37 -7.55 8.14 5.28
N GLY A 38 -8.45 8.33 4.32
CA GLY A 38 -9.64 7.51 4.19
C GLY A 38 -9.95 7.17 2.74
N LYS A 39 -11.24 7.09 2.46
CA LYS A 39 -11.77 6.69 1.15
C LYS A 39 -11.18 7.51 0.00
N HIS A 40 -11.10 8.82 0.16
CA HIS A 40 -10.66 9.72 -0.91
C HIS A 40 -9.20 9.47 -1.34
N GLU A 41 -8.30 9.30 -0.37
CA GLU A 41 -6.90 8.99 -0.64
C GLU A 41 -6.71 7.59 -1.27
N ILE A 42 -7.56 6.63 -0.89
CA ILE A 42 -7.57 5.30 -1.50
C ILE A 42 -8.01 5.40 -2.96
N GLU A 43 -9.12 6.08 -3.24
CA GLU A 43 -9.64 6.27 -4.61
C GLU A 43 -8.61 6.98 -5.49
N SER A 44 -8.03 8.08 -5.01
CA SER A 44 -6.98 8.81 -5.73
C SER A 44 -5.78 7.91 -6.07
N PHE A 45 -5.32 7.09 -5.12
CA PHE A 45 -4.23 6.16 -5.37
C PHE A 45 -4.60 5.08 -6.39
N LEU A 46 -5.80 4.49 -6.30
CA LEU A 46 -6.25 3.48 -7.26
C LEU A 46 -6.42 4.07 -8.67
N THR A 47 -6.93 5.31 -8.78
CA THR A 47 -7.00 6.03 -10.06
C THR A 47 -5.61 6.25 -10.65
N HIS A 48 -4.64 6.71 -9.85
CA HIS A 48 -3.25 6.86 -10.29
C HIS A 48 -2.67 5.53 -10.81
N LEU A 49 -2.90 4.42 -10.10
CA LEU A 49 -2.46 3.10 -10.56
C LEU A 49 -3.10 2.70 -11.89
N ALA A 50 -4.40 2.96 -12.08
CA ALA A 50 -5.11 2.59 -13.30
C ALA A 50 -4.68 3.39 -14.54
N VAL A 51 -4.28 4.65 -14.36
CA VAL A 51 -3.88 5.55 -15.45
C VAL A 51 -2.39 5.40 -15.76
N ASP A 52 -1.53 5.43 -14.73
CA ASP A 52 -0.08 5.55 -14.89
C ASP A 52 0.66 4.20 -14.81
N ARG A 53 0.03 3.18 -14.21
CA ARG A 53 0.58 1.81 -14.11
C ARG A 53 -0.35 0.78 -14.74
N LYS A 54 -0.63 0.91 -16.04
CA LYS A 54 -1.07 -0.25 -16.83
C LYS A 54 0.10 -1.24 -16.89
N ASN A 55 -0.06 -2.42 -16.28
CA ASN A 55 0.88 -3.54 -16.16
C ASN A 55 1.71 -3.58 -14.85
N VAL A 56 1.07 -3.92 -13.73
CA VAL A 56 1.74 -4.54 -12.57
C VAL A 56 1.46 -6.04 -12.59
#